data_AF-A0A924ZKZ2-F1
#
_entry.id   AF-A0A924ZKZ2-F1
#
_cell.length_a   1.000
_cell.length_b   1.000
_cell.length_c   1.000
_cell.angle_alpha   90.00
_cell.angle_beta   90.00
_cell.angle_gamma   90.00
#
_symmetry.space_group_name_H-M   'P 1'
#
loop_
_entity.id
_entity.type
_entity.pdbx_description
1 polymer ?
#
loop_
_entity_poly.entity_id
_entity_poly.type
_entity_poly.pdbx_seq_one_letter_code
_entity_poly.pdbx_strand_id
1 'polypeptide(L)'
;MHTSTTNDRNVSSESKPSVDQSKNHYAFEQCRSKDRYYLENRIERMPTEYLEPHNNEWTTSIPMKCIQFAQKNFNGNYAKCENEESKPKLTKFKPCQTKNYTNLVYNAFHDVMDCFSLDPKDFYLQFMIESGFHVNAFNKTGMDSGIAQFTANGIKKVLARNRISRTREVLLNSSRPSCSRISSTIGAFDITSFVVERRCSMISVPQNPYRSMFFNYIHTMLDQIDLKMQIDSEISDLDYIREAATDRIKRQFIYLAYNRGMTGIKRLLVGYIDYKKSMNLPITESDLDLNQNLANVKKILKAEPRKREILSDSIREARLAKLSFAEYAVIKKATYVADMVSAQDYVRQHLGDQCSRF
;
A
#
# COMPACT_ATOMS: atom_id res chain seq x y z
N MET A 1 8.57 17.36 64.82
CA MET A 1 8.78 15.91 65.00
C MET A 1 8.22 15.20 63.77
N HIS A 2 9.04 14.90 62.78
CA HIS A 2 8.64 14.04 61.66
C HIS A 2 9.73 13.00 61.44
N THR A 3 9.33 11.77 61.68
CA THR A 3 10.12 10.54 61.63
C THR A 3 10.28 10.08 60.20
N SER A 4 11.55 9.87 59.84
CA SER A 4 12.03 9.15 58.66
C SER A 4 11.70 7.66 58.77
N THR A 5 11.22 7.04 57.69
CA THR A 5 11.27 5.59 57.51
C THR A 5 11.63 5.26 56.06
N THR A 6 12.81 4.69 55.90
CA THR A 6 13.36 4.07 54.70
C THR A 6 12.72 2.71 54.48
N ASN A 7 12.32 2.41 53.24
CA ASN A 7 11.84 1.09 52.83
C ASN A 7 12.72 0.58 51.67
N ASP A 8 13.70 -0.25 52.02
CA ASP A 8 14.49 -1.03 51.06
C ASP A 8 13.63 -2.19 50.52
N ARG A 9 13.36 -2.17 49.22
CA ARG A 9 12.80 -3.32 48.50
C ARG A 9 13.86 -3.91 47.59
N ASN A 10 14.36 -5.07 48.01
CA ASN A 10 15.11 -6.03 47.21
C ASN A 10 14.38 -6.32 45.88
N VAL A 11 15.03 -5.98 44.78
CA VAL A 11 14.64 -6.39 43.42
C VAL A 11 15.44 -7.64 43.07
N SER A 12 14.87 -8.82 43.31
CA SER A 12 15.39 -10.09 42.78
C SER A 12 14.95 -10.21 41.32
N SER A 13 15.85 -9.91 40.39
CA SER A 13 15.67 -10.07 38.95
C SER A 13 15.93 -11.52 38.52
N GLU A 14 14.93 -12.38 38.69
CA GLU A 14 14.90 -13.66 37.97
C GLU A 14 14.63 -13.40 36.48
N SER A 15 15.70 -13.42 35.68
CA SER A 15 15.60 -13.41 34.22
C SER A 15 15.14 -14.79 33.73
N LYS A 16 13.84 -14.95 33.51
CA LYS A 16 13.31 -16.11 32.78
C LYS A 16 13.82 -16.07 31.34
N PRO A 17 14.32 -17.19 30.78
CA PRO A 17 14.70 -17.26 29.38
C PRO A 17 13.46 -17.02 28.52
N SER A 18 13.52 -16.01 27.66
CA SER A 18 12.48 -15.70 26.69
C SER A 18 12.40 -16.86 25.69
N VAL A 19 11.45 -17.77 25.92
CA VAL A 19 11.05 -18.76 24.91
C VAL A 19 10.75 -18.01 23.62
N ASP A 20 11.38 -18.45 22.54
CA ASP A 20 11.35 -17.90 21.18
C ASP A 20 9.93 -17.84 20.60
N GLN A 21 9.10 -16.92 21.11
CA GLN A 21 7.72 -16.66 20.64
C GLN A 21 7.69 -16.14 19.20
N SER A 22 8.85 -15.80 18.62
CA SER A 22 8.95 -15.28 17.26
C SER A 22 8.56 -16.33 16.20
N LYS A 23 8.82 -17.63 16.46
CA LYS A 23 8.63 -18.70 15.46
C LYS A 23 7.16 -19.03 15.16
N ASN A 24 6.24 -18.82 16.08
CA ASN A 24 4.82 -19.14 15.89
C ASN A 24 3.96 -17.98 15.37
N HIS A 25 4.50 -16.76 15.28
CA HIS A 25 3.66 -15.58 15.02
C HIS A 25 3.06 -15.55 13.59
N TYR A 26 3.71 -16.25 12.65
CA TYR A 26 3.40 -16.27 11.22
C TYR A 26 3.10 -17.68 10.69
N ALA A 27 2.59 -18.57 11.54
CA ALA A 27 2.09 -19.86 11.08
C ALA A 27 0.81 -19.68 10.23
N PHE A 28 0.64 -20.53 9.21
CA PHE A 28 -0.60 -20.57 8.44
C PHE A 28 -1.77 -21.00 9.31
N GLU A 29 -2.94 -20.40 9.08
CA GLU A 29 -4.14 -20.74 9.83
C GLU A 29 -4.68 -22.11 9.40
N GLN A 30 -5.08 -22.93 10.38
CA GLN A 30 -5.92 -24.10 10.15
C GLN A 30 -7.39 -23.67 10.25
N CYS A 31 -8.08 -23.64 9.11
CA CYS A 31 -9.44 -23.13 9.07
C CYS A 31 -10.47 -24.17 9.55
N ARG A 32 -11.20 -23.85 10.62
CA ARG A 32 -12.32 -24.69 11.09
C ARG A 32 -13.69 -24.12 10.74
N SER A 33 -13.76 -22.83 10.38
CA SER A 33 -15.01 -22.14 10.07
C SER A 33 -15.31 -22.17 8.58
N LYS A 34 -16.43 -22.80 8.20
CA LYS A 34 -16.93 -22.79 6.81
C LYS A 34 -17.14 -21.37 6.27
N ASP A 35 -17.52 -20.43 7.15
CA ASP A 35 -17.75 -19.03 6.77
C ASP A 35 -16.48 -18.26 6.39
N ARG A 36 -15.31 -18.73 6.82
CA ARG A 36 -13.99 -18.17 6.48
C ARG A 36 -13.29 -18.92 5.34
N TYR A 37 -13.74 -20.15 5.05
CA TYR A 37 -13.14 -21.05 4.04
C TYR A 37 -13.64 -20.84 2.60
N TYR A 38 -14.45 -19.81 2.36
CA TYR A 38 -15.17 -19.63 1.09
C TYR A 38 -14.28 -19.37 -0.13
N LEU A 39 -13.06 -18.88 0.04
CA LEU A 39 -12.10 -18.75 -1.06
C LEU A 39 -11.35 -20.07 -1.31
N GLU A 40 -11.06 -20.82 -0.25
CA GLU A 40 -10.15 -21.98 -0.29
C GLU A 40 -10.67 -23.09 -1.21
N ASN A 41 -11.97 -23.40 -1.15
CA ASN A 41 -12.61 -24.41 -2.01
C ASN A 41 -12.35 -24.21 -3.51
N ARG A 42 -12.14 -22.96 -3.94
CA ARG A 42 -11.82 -22.63 -5.33
C ARG A 42 -10.32 -22.58 -5.58
N ILE A 43 -9.54 -22.15 -4.59
CA ILE A 43 -8.07 -22.11 -4.64
C ILE A 43 -7.51 -23.53 -4.73
N GLU A 44 -8.05 -24.49 -3.99
CA GLU A 44 -7.64 -25.91 -4.03
C GLU A 44 -7.82 -26.55 -5.41
N ARG A 45 -8.65 -25.96 -6.28
CA ARG A 45 -8.88 -26.42 -7.65
C ARG A 45 -7.98 -25.71 -8.67
N MET A 46 -7.17 -24.75 -8.22
CA MET A 46 -6.22 -24.07 -9.09
C MET A 46 -5.05 -24.99 -9.41
N PRO A 47 -4.43 -24.83 -10.59
CA PRO A 47 -3.19 -25.53 -10.91
C PRO A 47 -2.11 -25.28 -9.84
N THR A 48 -1.31 -26.31 -9.56
CA THR A 48 -0.31 -26.28 -8.48
C THR A 48 0.76 -25.23 -8.72
N GLU A 49 1.04 -24.85 -9.97
CA GLU A 49 2.02 -23.78 -10.26
C GLU A 49 1.63 -22.42 -9.68
N TYR A 50 0.39 -22.19 -9.24
CA TYR A 50 0.01 -20.94 -8.56
C TYR A 50 0.14 -21.02 -7.03
N LEU A 51 0.26 -22.24 -6.49
CA LEU A 51 0.23 -22.51 -5.05
C LEU A 51 1.60 -22.89 -4.49
N GLU A 52 2.52 -23.35 -5.34
CA GLU A 52 3.89 -23.67 -4.95
C GLU A 52 4.79 -22.42 -4.87
N PRO A 53 5.79 -22.37 -3.98
CA PRO A 53 6.68 -21.21 -3.87
C PRO A 53 7.61 -21.05 -5.07
N HIS A 54 7.78 -19.82 -5.57
CA HIS A 54 8.67 -19.49 -6.71
C HIS A 54 9.83 -18.57 -6.32
N ASN A 55 10.24 -18.59 -5.05
CA ASN A 55 11.18 -17.61 -4.48
C ASN A 55 12.52 -17.52 -5.24
N ASN A 56 12.94 -18.61 -5.89
CA ASN A 56 14.20 -18.71 -6.62
C ASN A 56 14.11 -18.17 -8.05
N GLU A 57 12.90 -17.88 -8.54
CA GLU A 57 12.67 -17.39 -9.90
C GLU A 57 12.65 -15.86 -10.00
N TRP A 58 12.41 -15.17 -8.89
CA TRP A 58 12.27 -13.72 -8.89
C TRP A 58 13.60 -13.02 -8.65
N THR A 59 13.79 -11.91 -9.37
CA THR A 59 14.99 -11.07 -9.23
C THR A 59 15.07 -10.39 -7.86
N THR A 60 13.91 -10.00 -7.31
CA THR A 60 13.78 -9.37 -6.00
C THR A 60 12.55 -9.91 -5.28
N SER A 61 12.60 -9.99 -3.95
CA SER A 61 11.48 -10.47 -3.15
C SER A 61 11.44 -9.86 -1.75
N ILE A 62 10.26 -9.91 -1.13
CA ILE A 62 10.08 -9.68 0.31
C ILE A 62 9.75 -11.02 1.00
N PRO A 63 10.07 -11.18 2.29
CA PRO A 63 9.72 -12.40 3.03
C PRO A 63 8.20 -12.65 3.07
N MET A 64 7.78 -13.92 2.99
CA MET A 64 6.36 -14.35 3.12
C MET A 64 5.66 -13.76 4.36
N LYS A 65 6.39 -13.68 5.48
CA LYS A 65 5.88 -13.10 6.74
C LYS A 65 5.39 -11.66 6.60
N CYS A 66 5.86 -10.90 5.59
CA CYS A 66 5.33 -9.58 5.28
C CYS A 66 3.87 -9.64 4.83
N ILE A 67 3.55 -10.55 3.89
CA ILE A 67 2.17 -10.74 3.42
C ILE A 67 1.29 -11.27 4.55
N GLN A 68 1.77 -12.25 5.31
CA GLN A 68 1.04 -12.78 6.46
C GLN A 68 0.77 -11.71 7.51
N PHE A 69 1.74 -10.84 7.79
CA PHE A 69 1.58 -9.71 8.70
C PHE A 69 0.53 -8.71 8.20
N ALA A 70 0.60 -8.31 6.93
CA ALA A 70 -0.38 -7.41 6.33
C ALA A 70 -1.80 -8.00 6.38
N GLN A 71 -1.94 -9.27 5.96
CA GLN A 71 -3.20 -9.99 6.03
C GLN A 71 -3.71 -10.04 7.46
N LYS A 72 -2.90 -10.46 8.43
CA LYS A 72 -3.31 -10.59 9.84
C LYS A 72 -3.79 -9.27 10.46
N ASN A 73 -3.14 -8.15 10.13
CA ASN A 73 -3.42 -6.86 10.75
C ASN A 73 -4.41 -5.97 9.99
N PHE A 74 -4.96 -6.44 8.87
CA PHE A 74 -5.99 -5.72 8.15
C PHE A 74 -7.37 -5.84 8.82
N ASN A 75 -7.99 -4.67 9.02
CA ASN A 75 -9.28 -4.47 9.70
C ASN A 75 -10.36 -3.89 8.76
N GLY A 76 -10.28 -4.18 7.46
CA GLY A 76 -11.28 -3.74 6.48
C GLY A 76 -12.52 -4.64 6.40
N ASN A 77 -13.40 -4.33 5.45
CA ASN A 77 -14.55 -5.18 5.14
C ASN A 77 -14.17 -6.20 4.06
N TYR A 78 -14.98 -7.25 3.96
CA TYR A 78 -14.80 -8.31 2.98
C TYR A 78 -16.09 -8.52 2.20
N ALA A 79 -15.98 -9.10 1.01
CA ALA A 79 -17.14 -9.50 0.23
C ALA A 79 -17.02 -10.94 -0.29
N LYS A 80 -18.17 -11.57 -0.52
CA LYS A 80 -18.29 -12.88 -1.16
C LYS A 80 -18.98 -12.74 -2.50
N CYS A 81 -18.57 -13.56 -3.45
CA CYS A 81 -19.14 -13.63 -4.78
C CYS A 81 -19.54 -15.06 -5.10
N GLU A 82 -20.71 -15.22 -5.70
CA GLU A 82 -21.17 -16.51 -6.19
C GLU A 82 -20.47 -16.85 -7.51
N ASN A 83 -20.28 -15.85 -8.37
CA ASN A 83 -19.53 -15.93 -9.62
C ASN A 83 -19.06 -14.51 -10.01
N GLU A 84 -18.29 -14.37 -11.10
CA GLU A 84 -17.73 -13.07 -11.51
C GLU A 84 -18.80 -12.02 -11.87
N GLU A 85 -19.98 -12.47 -12.32
CA GLU A 85 -21.09 -11.61 -12.76
C GLU A 85 -22.04 -11.23 -11.61
N SER A 86 -21.92 -11.92 -10.47
CA SER A 86 -22.76 -11.67 -9.31
C SER A 86 -22.45 -10.31 -8.65
N LYS A 87 -23.40 -9.82 -7.87
CA LYS A 87 -23.15 -8.67 -6.99
C LYS A 87 -22.41 -9.12 -5.73
N PRO A 88 -21.40 -8.37 -5.26
CA PRO A 88 -20.67 -8.72 -4.05
C PRO A 88 -21.61 -8.68 -2.83
N LYS A 89 -21.60 -9.75 -2.04
CA LYS A 89 -22.32 -9.83 -0.75
C LYS A 89 -21.33 -9.53 0.37
N LEU A 90 -21.49 -8.39 1.04
CA LEU A 90 -20.62 -7.99 2.14
C LEU A 90 -20.65 -9.04 3.27
N THR A 91 -19.50 -9.27 3.88
CA THR A 91 -19.34 -10.18 4.99
C THR A 91 -18.40 -9.61 6.03
N LYS A 92 -18.68 -9.91 7.30
CA LYS A 92 -17.78 -9.58 8.42
C LYS A 92 -16.65 -10.60 8.56
N PHE A 93 -16.74 -11.73 7.86
CA PHE A 93 -15.79 -12.84 7.99
C PHE A 93 -14.56 -12.62 7.11
N LYS A 94 -13.43 -12.35 7.78
CA LYS A 94 -12.10 -12.37 7.19
C LYS A 94 -11.78 -13.75 6.62
N PRO A 95 -11.29 -13.86 5.37
CA PRO A 95 -10.83 -15.13 4.81
C PRO A 95 -9.85 -15.84 5.73
N CYS A 96 -9.82 -17.16 5.66
CA CYS A 96 -8.76 -17.93 6.30
C CYS A 96 -7.43 -17.74 5.60
N GLN A 97 -6.38 -17.56 6.39
CA GLN A 97 -5.00 -17.38 5.92
C GLN A 97 -4.30 -18.74 5.83
N THR A 98 -4.84 -19.61 4.97
CA THR A 98 -4.27 -20.94 4.70
C THR A 98 -2.95 -20.81 3.95
N LYS A 99 -2.19 -21.91 3.88
CA LYS A 99 -0.97 -21.96 3.07
C LYS A 99 -1.24 -21.65 1.59
N ASN A 100 -2.25 -22.27 0.99
CA ASN A 100 -2.54 -22.07 -0.44
C ASN A 100 -3.00 -20.64 -0.72
N TYR A 101 -3.89 -20.08 0.11
CA TYR A 101 -4.35 -18.71 -0.08
C TYR A 101 -3.20 -17.70 0.05
N THR A 102 -2.38 -17.80 1.09
CA THR A 102 -1.26 -16.90 1.27
C THR A 102 -0.20 -17.09 0.18
N ASN A 103 0.10 -18.32 -0.23
CA ASN A 103 1.02 -18.59 -1.35
C ASN A 103 0.50 -18.01 -2.66
N LEU A 104 -0.79 -18.21 -2.99
CA LEU A 104 -1.41 -17.65 -4.19
C LEU A 104 -1.25 -16.12 -4.23
N VAL A 105 -1.52 -15.45 -3.10
CA VAL A 105 -1.38 -13.99 -2.99
C VAL A 105 0.09 -13.55 -3.11
N TYR A 106 0.99 -14.27 -2.43
CA TYR A 106 2.42 -13.98 -2.42
C TYR A 106 3.04 -14.16 -3.81
N ASN A 107 2.72 -15.25 -4.49
CA ASN A 107 3.17 -15.56 -5.84
C ASN A 107 2.66 -14.54 -6.83
N ALA A 108 1.36 -14.22 -6.81
CA ALA A 108 0.79 -13.22 -7.72
C ALA A 108 1.45 -11.85 -7.54
N PHE A 109 1.74 -11.45 -6.30
CA PHE A 109 2.42 -10.19 -6.03
C PHE A 109 3.81 -10.19 -6.65
N HIS A 110 4.63 -11.20 -6.36
CA HIS A 110 6.01 -11.24 -6.84
C HIS A 110 6.10 -11.52 -8.33
N ASP A 111 5.19 -12.29 -8.92
CA ASP A 111 5.15 -12.49 -10.37
C ASP A 111 4.87 -11.17 -11.09
N VAL A 112 3.94 -10.34 -10.60
CA VAL A 112 3.69 -9.01 -11.20
C VAL A 112 4.91 -8.11 -11.01
N MET A 113 5.51 -8.08 -9.82
CA MET A 113 6.70 -7.24 -9.58
C MET A 113 7.88 -7.68 -10.46
N ASP A 114 8.18 -8.97 -10.49
CA ASP A 114 9.27 -9.53 -11.29
C ASP A 114 9.01 -9.37 -12.78
N CYS A 115 7.82 -9.70 -13.29
CA CYS A 115 7.50 -9.59 -14.72
C CYS A 115 7.77 -8.18 -15.26
N PHE A 116 7.53 -7.16 -14.45
CA PHE A 116 7.67 -5.77 -14.83
C PHE A 116 8.89 -5.05 -14.23
N SER A 117 9.84 -5.78 -13.65
CA SER A 117 11.07 -5.24 -13.05
C SER A 117 10.81 -4.17 -11.98
N LEU A 118 9.78 -4.37 -11.16
CA LEU A 118 9.46 -3.53 -10.01
C LEU A 118 10.06 -4.11 -8.73
N ASP A 119 10.42 -3.24 -7.77
CA ASP A 119 10.83 -3.70 -6.45
C ASP A 119 9.59 -3.90 -5.54
N PRO A 120 9.32 -5.12 -5.04
CA PRO A 120 8.18 -5.39 -4.17
C PRO A 120 8.15 -4.52 -2.89
N LYS A 121 9.29 -4.09 -2.36
CA LYS A 121 9.35 -3.23 -1.16
C LYS A 121 8.75 -1.83 -1.39
N ASP A 122 8.75 -1.35 -2.63
CA ASP A 122 8.19 -0.04 -2.98
C ASP A 122 6.65 -0.10 -2.99
N PHE A 123 6.06 -1.27 -3.24
CA PHE A 123 4.59 -1.42 -3.36
C PHE A 123 3.94 -2.07 -2.13
N TYR A 124 4.72 -2.74 -1.27
CA TYR A 124 4.19 -3.48 -0.12
C TYR A 124 3.26 -2.64 0.77
N LEU A 125 3.67 -1.42 1.16
CA LEU A 125 2.86 -0.59 2.06
C LEU A 125 1.52 -0.19 1.42
N GLN A 126 1.50 0.07 0.11
CA GLN A 126 0.27 0.39 -0.61
C GLN A 126 -0.72 -0.78 -0.49
N PHE A 127 -0.33 -1.99 -0.87
CA PHE A 127 -1.22 -3.15 -0.77
C PHE A 127 -1.60 -3.49 0.68
N MET A 128 -0.69 -3.30 1.63
CA MET A 128 -0.97 -3.49 3.06
C MET A 128 -2.06 -2.54 3.57
N ILE A 129 -1.97 -1.25 3.22
CA ILE A 129 -2.92 -0.22 3.66
C ILE A 129 -4.28 -0.41 2.97
N GLU A 130 -4.27 -0.63 1.66
CA GLU A 130 -5.48 -0.70 0.86
C GLU A 130 -6.31 -1.96 1.19
N SER A 131 -5.68 -3.13 1.22
CA SER A 131 -6.41 -4.40 1.35
C SER A 131 -5.83 -5.36 2.37
N GLY A 132 -4.66 -5.06 2.95
CA GLY A 132 -3.90 -6.03 3.71
C GLY A 132 -3.55 -7.27 2.89
N PHE A 133 -3.40 -7.14 1.57
CA PHE A 133 -3.25 -8.30 0.68
C PHE A 133 -4.44 -9.29 0.72
N HIS A 134 -5.66 -8.81 1.03
CA HIS A 134 -6.87 -9.62 0.89
C HIS A 134 -7.50 -9.46 -0.49
N VAL A 135 -7.63 -10.57 -1.24
CA VAL A 135 -8.17 -10.57 -2.61
C VAL A 135 -9.61 -10.09 -2.69
N ASN A 136 -10.34 -10.15 -1.58
CA ASN A 136 -11.74 -9.78 -1.48
C ASN A 136 -12.00 -8.67 -0.46
N ALA A 137 -10.97 -7.89 -0.15
CA ALA A 137 -11.12 -6.65 0.60
C ALA A 137 -12.11 -5.72 -0.10
N PHE A 138 -12.86 -4.97 0.69
CA PHE A 138 -13.87 -4.05 0.21
C PHE A 138 -13.87 -2.81 1.11
N ASN A 139 -13.94 -1.63 0.51
CA ASN A 139 -14.01 -0.41 1.29
C ASN A 139 -15.40 -0.23 1.95
N LYS A 140 -15.53 0.76 2.84
CA LYS A 140 -16.79 1.02 3.56
C LYS A 140 -17.93 1.51 2.65
N THR A 141 -17.60 2.22 1.57
CA THR A 141 -18.61 2.74 0.63
C THR A 141 -19.10 1.67 -0.35
N GLY A 142 -18.42 0.53 -0.39
CA GLY A 142 -18.70 -0.56 -1.31
C GLY A 142 -18.28 -0.31 -2.76
N MET A 143 -17.49 0.74 -2.99
CA MET A 143 -17.09 1.18 -4.34
C MET A 143 -15.69 0.72 -4.71
N ASP A 144 -14.85 0.38 -3.75
CA ASP A 144 -13.47 -0.03 -4.01
C ASP A 144 -13.31 -1.49 -3.58
N SER A 145 -12.71 -2.29 -4.46
CA SER A 145 -12.77 -3.75 -4.35
C SER A 145 -11.44 -4.40 -4.70
N GLY A 146 -11.15 -5.48 -3.99
CA GLY A 146 -10.03 -6.38 -4.27
C GLY A 146 -8.71 -5.93 -3.69
N ILE A 147 -7.67 -6.68 -4.02
CA ILE A 147 -6.35 -6.51 -3.38
C ILE A 147 -5.74 -5.13 -3.62
N ALA A 148 -6.10 -4.46 -4.71
CA ALA A 148 -5.63 -3.12 -5.05
C ALA A 148 -6.64 -1.99 -4.72
N GLN A 149 -7.83 -2.32 -4.19
CA GLN A 149 -8.93 -1.38 -3.90
C GLN A 149 -9.21 -0.38 -5.04
N PHE A 150 -9.57 -0.90 -6.22
CA PHE A 150 -9.81 -0.02 -7.37
C PHE A 150 -11.09 0.79 -7.30
N THR A 151 -10.95 2.10 -7.41
CA THR A 151 -12.06 3.03 -7.62
C THR A 151 -12.65 2.90 -9.03
N ALA A 152 -13.91 3.30 -9.18
CA ALA A 152 -14.56 3.38 -10.50
C ALA A 152 -13.80 4.28 -11.50
N ASN A 153 -13.18 5.35 -11.01
CA ASN A 153 -12.40 6.27 -11.85
C ASN A 153 -11.07 5.65 -12.27
N GLY A 154 -10.39 4.94 -11.36
CA GLY A 154 -9.15 4.22 -11.69
C GLY A 154 -9.38 3.17 -12.78
N ILE A 155 -10.49 2.43 -12.68
CA ILE A 155 -10.95 1.52 -13.73
C ILE A 155 -11.08 2.24 -15.08
N LYS A 156 -11.91 3.30 -15.14
CA LYS A 156 -12.14 4.04 -16.39
C LYS A 156 -10.83 4.55 -17.00
N LYS A 157 -9.88 4.99 -16.18
CA LYS A 157 -8.58 5.49 -16.62
C LYS A 157 -7.74 4.40 -17.28
N VAL A 158 -7.70 3.21 -16.71
CA VAL A 158 -6.96 2.06 -17.29
C VAL A 158 -7.60 1.58 -18.59
N LEU A 159 -8.93 1.62 -18.69
CA LEU A 159 -9.64 1.22 -19.90
C LEU A 159 -9.45 2.22 -21.06
N ALA A 160 -9.06 3.45 -20.77
CA ALA A 160 -8.78 4.44 -21.79
C ALA A 160 -7.47 4.14 -22.56
N ARG A 161 -7.40 4.56 -23.83
CA ARG A 161 -6.17 4.62 -24.65
C ARG A 161 -5.49 3.26 -24.95
N ASN A 162 -6.24 2.16 -25.03
CA ASN A 162 -5.76 0.83 -25.48
C ASN A 162 -4.53 0.28 -24.70
N ARG A 163 -4.38 0.65 -23.43
CA ARG A 163 -3.19 0.35 -22.63
C ARG A 163 -3.11 -1.11 -22.20
N ILE A 164 -4.25 -1.74 -22.01
CA ILE A 164 -4.37 -3.17 -21.72
C ILE A 164 -3.74 -3.99 -22.85
N SER A 165 -4.03 -3.66 -24.11
CA SER A 165 -3.47 -4.35 -25.28
C SER A 165 -1.95 -4.23 -25.36
N ARG A 166 -1.40 -3.03 -25.15
CA ARG A 166 0.07 -2.82 -25.14
C ARG A 166 0.76 -3.60 -24.02
N THR A 167 0.15 -3.61 -22.83
CA THR A 167 0.73 -4.34 -21.68
C THR A 167 0.60 -5.84 -21.87
N ARG A 168 -0.45 -6.31 -22.54
CA ARG A 168 -0.61 -7.71 -22.96
C ARG A 168 0.50 -8.13 -23.91
N GLU A 169 0.90 -7.30 -24.87
CA GLU A 169 2.04 -7.62 -25.75
C GLU A 169 3.34 -7.81 -24.96
N VAL A 170 3.59 -6.98 -23.93
CA VAL A 170 4.74 -7.15 -23.03
C VAL A 170 4.68 -8.50 -22.31
N LEU A 171 3.51 -8.91 -21.82
CA LEU A 171 3.35 -10.22 -21.18
C LEU A 171 3.62 -11.38 -22.13
N LEU A 172 3.03 -11.33 -23.33
CA LEU A 172 3.11 -12.43 -24.29
C LEU A 172 4.49 -12.57 -24.94
N ASN A 173 5.23 -11.47 -25.07
CA ASN A 173 6.57 -11.48 -25.66
C ASN A 173 7.69 -11.67 -24.63
N SER A 174 7.37 -11.68 -23.33
CA SER A 174 8.37 -11.87 -22.29
C SER A 174 8.73 -13.34 -22.11
N SER A 175 10.02 -13.62 -21.96
CA SER A 175 10.53 -14.95 -21.62
C SER A 175 10.54 -15.24 -20.11
N ARG A 176 10.13 -14.29 -19.26
CA ARG A 176 10.12 -14.47 -17.81
C ARG A 176 9.01 -15.44 -17.39
N PRO A 177 9.29 -16.46 -16.55
CA PRO A 177 8.27 -17.39 -16.04
C PRO A 177 7.11 -16.67 -15.34
N SER A 178 7.42 -15.60 -14.60
CA SER A 178 6.44 -14.73 -13.95
C SER A 178 5.42 -14.13 -14.93
N CYS A 179 5.86 -13.63 -16.09
CA CYS A 179 4.97 -13.11 -17.12
C CYS A 179 4.09 -14.21 -17.74
N SER A 180 4.66 -15.40 -17.95
CA SER A 180 3.93 -16.55 -18.49
C SER A 180 2.76 -16.94 -17.58
N ARG A 181 3.00 -17.08 -16.26
CA ARG A 181 1.94 -17.38 -15.26
C ARG A 181 0.84 -16.32 -15.21
N ILE A 182 1.21 -15.04 -15.32
CA ILE A 182 0.22 -13.95 -15.41
C ILE A 182 -0.64 -14.13 -16.67
N SER A 183 -0.01 -14.38 -17.82
CA SER A 183 -0.70 -14.49 -19.11
C SER A 183 -1.66 -15.69 -19.19
N SER A 184 -1.27 -16.83 -18.61
CA SER A 184 -2.10 -18.06 -18.58
C SER A 184 -3.33 -17.91 -17.69
N THR A 185 -3.23 -17.16 -16.58
CA THR A 185 -4.37 -16.95 -15.67
C THR A 185 -5.33 -15.87 -16.15
N ILE A 186 -4.81 -14.76 -16.67
CA ILE A 186 -5.65 -13.62 -17.08
C ILE A 186 -6.24 -13.84 -18.48
N GLY A 187 -5.66 -14.75 -19.28
CA GLY A 187 -6.22 -15.22 -20.55
C GLY A 187 -6.32 -14.12 -21.60
N ALA A 188 -7.50 -13.98 -22.21
CA ALA A 188 -7.75 -13.06 -23.33
C ALA A 188 -7.82 -11.57 -22.95
N PHE A 189 -7.62 -11.21 -21.67
CA PHE A 189 -7.76 -9.84 -21.16
C PHE A 189 -9.13 -9.21 -21.51
N ASP A 190 -10.21 -9.87 -21.11
CA ASP A 190 -11.55 -9.32 -21.28
C ASP A 190 -11.72 -8.04 -20.44
N ILE A 191 -11.68 -6.91 -21.13
CA ILE A 191 -11.84 -5.57 -20.55
C ILE A 191 -13.19 -5.41 -19.86
N THR A 192 -14.23 -6.10 -20.34
CA THR A 192 -15.58 -6.00 -19.76
C THR A 192 -15.61 -6.58 -18.36
N SER A 193 -14.71 -7.50 -18.04
CA SER A 193 -14.54 -7.99 -16.68
C SER A 193 -14.16 -6.88 -15.71
N PHE A 194 -13.52 -5.79 -16.14
CA PHE A 194 -13.05 -4.74 -15.23
C PHE A 194 -14.07 -3.64 -14.96
N VAL A 195 -15.31 -3.74 -15.42
CA VAL A 195 -16.33 -2.71 -15.22
C VAL A 195 -16.90 -2.70 -13.79
N VAL A 196 -17.40 -1.54 -13.36
CA VAL A 196 -17.92 -1.32 -12.00
C VAL A 196 -19.05 -2.29 -11.65
N GLU A 197 -19.85 -2.66 -12.65
CA GLU A 197 -20.99 -3.57 -12.50
C GLU A 197 -20.55 -5.01 -12.22
N ARG A 198 -19.33 -5.38 -12.62
CA ARG A 198 -18.75 -6.72 -12.44
C ARG A 198 -17.73 -6.76 -11.31
N ARG A 199 -17.95 -6.06 -10.17
CA ARG A 199 -17.00 -6.06 -9.02
C ARG A 199 -16.54 -7.45 -8.59
N CYS A 200 -17.38 -8.46 -8.72
CA CYS A 200 -17.02 -9.82 -8.38
C CYS A 200 -15.89 -10.40 -9.24
N SER A 201 -15.70 -9.95 -10.48
CA SER A 201 -14.55 -10.30 -11.31
C SER A 201 -13.21 -9.82 -10.73
N MET A 202 -13.22 -8.82 -9.84
CA MET A 202 -12.01 -8.22 -9.23
C MET A 202 -11.66 -8.87 -7.89
N ILE A 203 -12.51 -9.77 -7.39
CA ILE A 203 -12.29 -10.45 -6.10
C ILE A 203 -12.47 -11.97 -6.16
N SER A 204 -13.03 -12.49 -7.25
CA SER A 204 -13.21 -13.93 -7.44
C SER A 204 -11.92 -14.60 -7.91
N VAL A 205 -11.62 -15.74 -7.31
CA VAL A 205 -10.62 -16.71 -7.79
C VAL A 205 -11.26 -17.59 -8.90
N PRO A 206 -10.49 -18.10 -9.87
CA PRO A 206 -9.02 -18.17 -9.90
C PRO A 206 -8.29 -16.94 -10.47
N GLN A 207 -8.96 -16.03 -11.18
CA GLN A 207 -8.26 -14.96 -11.90
C GLN A 207 -7.62 -13.91 -10.97
N ASN A 208 -8.18 -13.71 -9.77
CA ASN A 208 -7.53 -12.91 -8.73
C ASN A 208 -6.64 -13.80 -7.85
N PRO A 209 -5.48 -13.30 -7.36
CA PRO A 209 -5.07 -11.90 -7.32
C PRO A 209 -4.41 -11.36 -8.60
N TYR A 210 -3.99 -12.23 -9.52
CA TYR A 210 -3.23 -11.86 -10.72
C TYR A 210 -3.89 -10.75 -11.53
N ARG A 211 -5.19 -10.87 -11.82
CA ARG A 211 -5.97 -9.85 -12.54
C ARG A 211 -5.89 -8.49 -11.87
N SER A 212 -6.18 -8.41 -10.57
CA SER A 212 -6.15 -7.16 -9.82
C SER A 212 -4.75 -6.56 -9.69
N MET A 213 -3.71 -7.36 -9.47
CA MET A 213 -2.33 -6.86 -9.36
C MET A 213 -1.79 -6.41 -10.70
N PHE A 214 -2.06 -7.13 -11.78
CA PHE A 214 -1.73 -6.70 -13.13
C PHE A 214 -2.44 -5.39 -13.50
N PHE A 215 -3.72 -5.26 -13.13
CA PHE A 215 -4.43 -4.01 -13.33
C PHE A 215 -3.83 -2.88 -12.48
N ASN A 216 -3.33 -3.18 -11.27
CA ASN A 216 -2.61 -2.22 -10.42
C ASN A 216 -1.30 -1.80 -11.05
N TYR A 217 -0.60 -2.73 -11.68
CA TYR A 217 0.56 -2.40 -12.48
C TYR A 217 0.18 -1.44 -13.61
N ILE A 218 -0.85 -1.71 -14.41
CA ILE A 218 -1.24 -0.78 -15.49
C ILE A 218 -1.63 0.58 -14.93
N HIS A 219 -2.47 0.60 -13.89
CA HIS A 219 -2.90 1.85 -13.25
C HIS A 219 -1.71 2.63 -12.73
N THR A 220 -0.85 1.99 -11.93
CA THR A 220 0.31 2.62 -11.31
C THR A 220 1.38 2.98 -12.32
N MET A 221 1.60 2.22 -13.39
CA MET A 221 2.48 2.60 -14.49
C MET A 221 1.97 3.84 -15.22
N LEU A 222 0.68 3.86 -15.58
CA LEU A 222 0.10 4.96 -16.34
C LEU A 222 0.09 6.22 -15.50
N ASP A 223 -0.26 6.08 -14.23
CA ASP A 223 -0.07 7.12 -13.26
C ASP A 223 1.41 7.48 -13.20
N GLN A 224 2.34 6.57 -12.94
CA GLN A 224 3.77 6.91 -12.87
C GLN A 224 4.31 7.59 -14.12
N ILE A 225 3.90 7.23 -15.33
CA ILE A 225 4.33 7.90 -16.56
C ILE A 225 3.68 9.27 -16.69
N ASP A 226 2.35 9.36 -16.59
CA ASP A 226 1.63 10.64 -16.71
C ASP A 226 2.04 11.59 -15.58
N LEU A 227 2.17 11.07 -14.37
CA LEU A 227 2.59 11.77 -13.15
C LEU A 227 4.06 12.12 -13.21
N LYS A 228 4.95 11.28 -13.73
CA LYS A 228 6.37 11.63 -13.92
C LYS A 228 6.50 12.73 -14.97
N MET A 229 5.79 12.64 -16.10
CA MET A 229 5.79 13.71 -17.11
C MET A 229 5.19 15.01 -16.56
N GLN A 230 4.09 14.93 -15.81
CA GLN A 230 3.48 16.09 -15.15
C GLN A 230 4.37 16.64 -14.05
N ILE A 231 5.00 15.79 -13.24
CA ILE A 231 6.01 16.21 -12.27
C ILE A 231 7.16 16.87 -13.02
N ASP A 232 7.75 16.23 -14.01
CA ASP A 232 8.90 16.75 -14.72
C ASP A 232 8.57 18.07 -15.43
N SER A 233 7.36 18.25 -15.96
CA SER A 233 6.89 19.52 -16.55
C SER A 233 6.53 20.56 -15.50
N GLU A 234 5.67 20.23 -14.54
CA GLU A 234 5.13 21.20 -13.57
C GLU A 234 6.11 21.51 -12.43
N ILE A 235 6.93 20.55 -11.98
CA ILE A 235 8.07 20.80 -11.08
C ILE A 235 9.16 21.58 -11.81
N SER A 236 9.34 21.37 -13.12
CA SER A 236 10.22 22.21 -13.92
C SER A 236 9.81 23.67 -13.94
N ASP A 237 8.52 23.96 -13.86
CA ASP A 237 7.98 25.31 -13.72
C ASP A 237 8.06 25.84 -12.28
N LEU A 238 8.46 24.99 -11.33
CA LEU A 238 8.64 25.32 -9.92
C LEU A 238 10.13 25.29 -9.57
N ASP A 239 10.86 26.30 -10.06
CA ASP A 239 12.33 26.43 -9.91
C ASP A 239 12.84 26.12 -8.49
N TYR A 240 12.06 26.47 -7.46
CA TYR A 240 12.39 26.29 -6.04
C TYR A 240 12.45 24.84 -5.54
N ILE A 241 11.83 23.90 -6.24
CA ILE A 241 11.82 22.48 -5.82
C ILE A 241 12.52 21.57 -6.82
N ARG A 242 12.89 22.06 -8.01
CA ARG A 242 13.49 21.24 -9.07
C ARG A 242 14.74 20.51 -8.61
N GLU A 243 15.65 21.19 -7.91
CA GLU A 243 16.89 20.60 -7.40
C GLU A 243 16.64 19.62 -6.23
N ALA A 244 15.66 19.94 -5.37
CA ALA A 244 15.30 19.11 -4.23
C ALA A 244 14.50 17.85 -4.62
N ALA A 245 13.80 17.88 -5.75
CA ALA A 245 12.94 16.80 -6.23
C ALA A 245 13.74 15.74 -7.00
N THR A 246 14.63 15.01 -6.31
CA THR A 246 15.36 13.87 -6.87
C THR A 246 14.39 12.78 -7.37
N ASP A 247 14.84 11.85 -8.21
CA ASP A 247 14.01 10.72 -8.67
C ASP A 247 13.39 9.91 -7.52
N ARG A 248 14.09 9.86 -6.39
CA ARG A 248 13.58 9.25 -5.15
C ARG A 248 12.38 10.01 -4.59
N ILE A 249 12.47 11.34 -4.50
CA ILE A 249 11.36 12.19 -4.05
C ILE A 249 10.20 12.15 -5.04
N LYS A 250 10.48 12.15 -6.35
CA LYS A 250 9.43 12.02 -7.37
C LYS A 250 8.64 10.72 -7.21
N ARG A 251 9.31 9.60 -6.89
CA ARG A 251 8.61 8.34 -6.55
C ARG A 251 7.68 8.50 -5.36
N GLN A 252 8.12 9.15 -4.28
CA GLN A 252 7.27 9.43 -3.12
C GLN A 252 6.04 10.28 -3.50
N PHE A 253 6.19 11.29 -4.36
CA PHE A 253 5.05 12.09 -4.85
C PHE A 253 4.08 11.29 -5.72
N ILE A 254 4.58 10.37 -6.54
CA ILE A 254 3.72 9.47 -7.30
C ILE A 254 2.89 8.59 -6.35
N TYR A 255 3.52 8.04 -5.30
CA TYR A 255 2.78 7.28 -4.29
C TYR A 255 1.69 8.11 -3.60
N LEU A 256 1.95 9.37 -3.26
CA LEU A 256 0.91 10.24 -2.70
C LEU A 256 -0.20 10.57 -3.70
N ALA A 257 0.15 10.70 -4.98
CA ALA A 257 -0.80 10.97 -6.04
C ALA A 257 -1.73 9.79 -6.33
N TYR A 258 -1.37 8.55 -5.96
CA TYR A 258 -2.23 7.37 -6.15
C TYR A 258 -3.64 7.59 -5.58
N ASN A 259 -3.75 8.11 -4.36
CA ASN A 259 -5.03 8.35 -3.70
C ASN A 259 -5.58 9.78 -3.90
N ARG A 260 -4.72 10.77 -4.16
CA ARG A 260 -5.13 12.19 -4.21
C ARG A 260 -5.20 12.77 -5.62
N GLY A 261 -4.65 12.07 -6.61
CA GLY A 261 -4.38 12.56 -7.96
C GLY A 261 -3.26 13.61 -8.02
N MET A 262 -2.70 13.85 -9.21
CA MET A 262 -1.62 14.84 -9.40
C MET A 262 -2.07 16.24 -9.01
N THR A 263 -3.27 16.65 -9.41
CA THR A 263 -3.83 17.97 -9.08
C THR A 263 -3.83 18.21 -7.57
N GLY A 264 -4.13 17.17 -6.79
CA GLY A 264 -4.12 17.22 -5.34
C GLY A 264 -2.73 17.37 -4.74
N ILE A 265 -1.71 16.77 -5.37
CA ILE A 265 -0.29 16.89 -4.99
C ILE A 265 0.28 18.23 -5.42
N LYS A 266 0.06 18.67 -6.67
CA LYS A 266 0.46 19.99 -7.17
C LYS A 266 -0.02 21.10 -6.25
N ARG A 267 -1.29 21.09 -5.86
CA ARG A 267 -1.86 22.08 -4.94
C ARG A 267 -1.16 22.09 -3.57
N LEU A 268 -0.74 20.93 -3.06
CA LEU A 268 0.02 20.85 -1.81
C LEU A 268 1.45 21.39 -1.99
N LEU A 269 2.12 21.05 -3.08
CA LEU A 269 3.48 21.53 -3.39
C LEU A 269 3.51 23.04 -3.57
N VAL A 270 2.61 23.60 -4.37
CA VAL A 270 2.50 25.06 -4.56
C VAL A 270 2.28 25.76 -3.23
N GLY A 271 1.32 25.30 -2.42
CA GLY A 271 1.08 25.91 -1.11
C GLY A 271 2.27 25.76 -0.14
N TYR A 272 3.03 24.66 -0.22
CA TYR A 272 4.24 24.49 0.57
C TYR A 272 5.36 25.43 0.12
N ILE A 273 5.53 25.62 -1.20
CA ILE A 273 6.47 26.57 -1.79
C ILE A 273 6.14 28.00 -1.35
N ASP A 274 4.87 28.40 -1.43
CA ASP A 274 4.42 29.73 -1.01
C ASP A 274 4.69 29.96 0.48
N TYR A 275 4.47 28.95 1.32
CA TYR A 275 4.81 28.99 2.74
C TYR A 275 6.32 29.14 2.99
N LYS A 276 7.18 28.40 2.28
CA LYS A 276 8.64 28.50 2.45
C LYS A 276 9.15 29.86 1.95
N LYS A 277 8.57 30.38 0.86
CA LYS A 277 8.85 31.72 0.32
C LYS A 277 8.47 32.84 1.28
N SER A 278 7.28 32.80 1.89
CA SER A 278 6.86 33.85 2.84
C SER A 278 7.77 33.93 4.08
N MET A 279 8.48 32.84 4.38
CA MET A 279 9.44 32.73 5.47
C MET A 279 10.90 32.95 5.05
N ASN A 280 11.17 33.20 3.76
CA ASN A 280 12.52 33.26 3.18
C ASN A 280 13.37 32.02 3.53
N LEU A 281 12.77 30.82 3.46
CA LEU A 281 13.44 29.55 3.74
C LEU A 281 13.73 28.79 2.45
N PRO A 282 14.93 28.22 2.27
CA PRO A 282 15.21 27.33 1.15
C PRO A 282 14.42 26.03 1.28
N ILE A 283 14.18 25.37 0.15
CA ILE A 283 13.63 24.02 0.09
C ILE A 283 14.75 23.06 -0.27
N THR A 284 14.94 22.04 0.56
CA THR A 284 15.97 21.01 0.39
C THR A 284 15.33 19.66 0.11
N GLU A 285 16.11 18.67 -0.35
CA GLU A 285 15.60 17.30 -0.50
C GLU A 285 15.05 16.77 0.84
N SER A 286 15.73 17.07 1.95
CA SER A 286 15.31 16.68 3.30
C SER A 286 13.94 17.24 3.68
N ASP A 287 13.58 18.42 3.20
CA ASP A 287 12.25 19.00 3.42
C ASP A 287 11.14 18.23 2.70
N LEU A 288 11.45 17.63 1.55
CA LEU A 288 10.51 16.91 0.69
C LEU A 288 10.45 15.41 1.00
N ASP A 289 11.50 14.88 1.63
CA ASP A 289 11.61 13.47 1.98
C ASP A 289 10.55 13.10 3.00
N LEU A 290 9.51 12.42 2.53
CA LEU A 290 8.43 11.95 3.38
C LEU A 290 9.02 11.13 4.52
N ASN A 291 9.82 10.10 4.21
CA ASN A 291 10.34 9.11 5.16
C ASN A 291 11.07 9.76 6.34
N GLN A 292 11.92 10.74 6.06
CA GLN A 292 12.67 11.45 7.09
C GLN A 292 11.76 12.25 8.02
N ASN A 293 10.69 12.82 7.47
CA ASN A 293 9.81 13.75 8.18
C ASN A 293 8.62 13.08 8.89
N LEU A 294 8.42 11.77 8.68
CA LEU A 294 7.28 11.02 9.23
C LEU A 294 7.23 11.02 10.76
N ALA A 295 8.38 10.99 11.43
CA ALA A 295 8.43 11.01 12.89
C ALA A 295 7.78 12.28 13.48
N ASN A 296 7.91 13.42 12.81
CA ASN A 296 7.30 14.66 13.25
C ASN A 296 5.81 14.73 12.90
N VAL A 297 5.40 14.19 11.75
CA VAL A 297 3.99 14.03 11.37
C VAL A 297 3.20 13.29 12.47
N LYS A 298 3.76 12.22 13.05
CA LYS A 298 3.12 11.50 14.16
C LYS A 298 2.83 12.37 15.37
N LYS A 299 3.75 13.27 15.73
CA LYS A 299 3.56 14.20 16.85
C LYS A 299 2.38 15.12 16.58
N ILE A 300 2.24 15.61 15.34
CA ILE A 300 1.12 16.46 14.92
C ILE A 300 -0.21 15.71 14.96
N LEU A 301 -0.26 14.46 14.49
CA LEU A 301 -1.48 13.67 14.47
C LEU A 301 -1.99 13.31 15.86
N LYS A 302 -1.06 13.06 16.81
CA LYS A 302 -1.38 12.82 18.22
C LYS A 302 -1.86 14.08 18.94
N ALA A 303 -1.67 15.26 18.35
CA ALA A 303 -2.16 16.50 18.93
C ALA A 303 -3.69 16.57 18.86
N GLU A 304 -4.29 17.14 19.90
CA GLU A 304 -5.73 17.39 19.98
C GLU A 304 -6.23 18.18 18.76
N PRO A 305 -7.49 17.98 18.30
CA PRO A 305 -8.04 18.70 17.15
C PRO A 305 -7.83 20.22 17.21
N ARG A 306 -8.05 20.84 18.38
CA ARG A 306 -7.84 22.27 18.61
C ARG A 306 -6.37 22.70 18.39
N LYS A 307 -5.40 21.87 18.79
CA LYS A 307 -3.98 22.14 18.55
C LYS A 307 -3.65 22.08 17.06
N ARG A 308 -4.29 21.19 16.30
CA ARG A 308 -4.11 21.12 14.83
C ARG A 308 -4.70 22.33 14.11
N GLU A 309 -5.82 22.85 14.59
CA GLU A 309 -6.38 24.11 14.10
C GLU A 309 -5.44 25.29 14.36
N ILE A 310 -4.90 25.40 15.58
CA ILE A 310 -3.90 26.41 15.93
C ILE A 310 -2.66 26.30 15.02
N LEU A 311 -2.20 25.08 14.72
CA LEU A 311 -1.09 24.87 13.79
C LEU A 311 -1.45 25.36 12.38
N SER A 312 -2.67 25.08 11.90
CA SER A 312 -3.14 25.56 10.59
C SER A 312 -3.21 27.09 10.52
N ASP A 313 -3.70 27.74 11.57
CA ASP A 313 -3.73 29.20 11.66
C ASP A 313 -2.32 29.78 11.74
N SER A 314 -1.42 29.13 12.48
CA SER A 314 -0.02 29.55 12.60
C SER A 314 0.77 29.39 11.30
N ILE A 315 0.40 28.44 10.42
CA ILE A 315 0.91 28.39 9.03
C ILE A 315 0.45 29.62 8.25
N ARG A 316 -0.84 29.98 8.33
CA ARG A 316 -1.41 31.14 7.62
C ARG A 316 -0.72 32.44 8.05
N GLU A 317 -0.37 32.52 9.33
CA GLU A 317 0.30 33.69 9.92
C GLU A 317 1.83 33.63 9.80
N ALA A 318 2.39 32.60 9.15
CA ALA A 318 3.83 32.42 9.00
C ALA A 318 4.59 32.38 10.35
N ARG A 319 3.93 31.85 11.40
CA ARG A 319 4.47 31.80 12.78
C ARG A 319 5.14 30.48 13.14
N LEU A 320 4.90 29.42 12.36
CA LEU A 320 5.61 28.16 12.52
C LEU A 320 6.85 28.17 11.64
N ALA A 321 8.03 28.18 12.25
CA ALA A 321 9.28 28.04 11.51
C ALA A 321 9.57 26.56 11.21
N LYS A 322 9.98 26.29 9.97
CA LYS A 322 10.58 25.02 9.52
C LYS A 322 9.66 23.79 9.53
N LEU A 323 8.48 23.90 8.92
CA LEU A 323 7.74 22.68 8.55
C LEU A 323 8.40 22.02 7.34
N SER A 324 8.48 20.70 7.36
CA SER A 324 8.66 19.86 6.18
C SER A 324 7.39 19.78 5.34
N PHE A 325 7.52 19.24 4.11
CA PHE A 325 6.38 19.01 3.23
C PHE A 325 5.36 18.05 3.84
N ALA A 326 5.81 16.98 4.51
CA ALA A 326 4.93 15.99 5.11
C ALA A 326 4.09 16.60 6.25
N GLU A 327 4.71 17.42 7.11
CA GLU A 327 4.02 18.13 8.20
C GLU A 327 3.01 19.14 7.65
N TYR A 328 3.42 19.93 6.64
CA TYR A 328 2.53 20.87 5.96
C TYR A 328 1.32 20.15 5.36
N ALA A 329 1.54 19.03 4.66
CA ALA A 329 0.49 18.25 4.03
C ALA A 329 -0.52 17.72 5.07
N VAL A 330 -0.05 17.19 6.20
CA VAL A 330 -0.93 16.71 7.28
C VAL A 330 -1.72 17.83 7.93
N ILE A 331 -1.11 19.00 8.17
CA ILE A 331 -1.84 20.18 8.70
C ILE A 331 -2.90 20.64 7.69
N LYS A 332 -2.64 20.54 6.38
CA LYS A 332 -3.62 20.74 5.30
C LYS A 332 -4.54 19.53 5.04
N LYS A 333 -4.70 18.65 6.03
CA LYS A 333 -5.62 17.51 6.05
C LYS A 333 -5.35 16.47 4.95
N ALA A 334 -4.11 16.30 4.50
CA ALA A 334 -3.71 15.16 3.66
C ALA A 334 -3.44 13.94 4.54
N THR A 335 -4.50 13.24 4.93
CA THR A 335 -4.44 12.13 5.90
C THR A 335 -3.74 10.87 5.39
N TYR A 336 -3.66 10.66 4.08
CA TYR A 336 -3.01 9.46 3.54
C TYR A 336 -1.51 9.37 3.91
N VAL A 337 -0.81 10.51 3.98
CA VAL A 337 0.59 10.56 4.46
C VAL A 337 0.67 9.97 5.87
N ALA A 338 -0.27 10.34 6.74
CA ALA A 338 -0.36 9.85 8.10
C ALA A 338 -0.61 8.33 8.21
N ASP A 339 -1.44 7.79 7.33
CA ASP A 339 -1.75 6.36 7.30
C ASP A 339 -0.52 5.55 6.85
N MET A 340 0.21 6.03 5.83
CA MET A 340 1.47 5.43 5.39
C MET A 340 2.53 5.41 6.50
N VAL A 341 2.71 6.55 7.17
CA VAL A 341 3.62 6.67 8.33
C VAL A 341 3.29 5.65 9.40
N SER A 342 2.01 5.55 9.74
CA SER A 342 1.54 4.68 10.80
C SER A 342 1.75 3.21 10.43
N ALA A 343 1.46 2.85 9.18
CA ALA A 343 1.69 1.51 8.66
C ALA A 343 3.18 1.14 8.60
N GLN A 344 4.02 2.04 8.10
CA GLN A 344 5.47 1.82 7.97
C GLN A 344 6.13 1.58 9.33
N ASP A 345 5.88 2.45 10.30
CA ASP A 345 6.45 2.28 11.64
C ASP A 345 5.92 1.02 12.31
N TYR A 346 4.64 0.68 12.08
CA TYR A 346 4.07 -0.56 12.58
C TYR A 346 4.76 -1.78 11.98
N VAL A 347 5.06 -1.77 10.67
CA VAL A 347 5.84 -2.80 10.00
C VAL A 347 7.26 -2.85 10.53
N ARG A 348 7.98 -1.72 10.60
CA ARG A 348 9.36 -1.65 11.08
C ARG A 348 9.48 -2.17 12.51
N GLN A 349 8.54 -1.84 13.39
CA GLN A 349 8.53 -2.32 14.77
C GLN A 349 8.42 -3.85 14.87
N HIS A 350 7.72 -4.52 13.95
CA HIS A 350 7.45 -5.96 14.03
C HIS A 350 8.34 -6.80 13.10
N LEU A 351 8.80 -6.23 11.98
CA LEU A 351 9.46 -6.92 10.88
C LEU A 351 10.78 -6.28 10.44
N GLY A 352 11.15 -5.13 11.01
CA GLY A 352 12.30 -4.33 10.56
C GLY A 352 12.11 -3.79 9.13
N ASP A 353 13.20 -3.56 8.42
CA ASP A 353 13.21 -2.99 7.05
C ASP A 353 13.07 -4.07 5.94
N GLN A 354 12.55 -5.25 6.30
CA GLN A 354 12.49 -6.38 5.39
C GLN A 354 11.35 -6.28 4.36
N CYS A 355 10.27 -5.56 4.70
CA CYS A 355 9.06 -5.54 3.87
C CYS A 355 8.91 -4.25 3.06
N SER A 356 9.57 -3.17 3.44
CA SER A 356 9.45 -1.87 2.78
C SER A 356 10.78 -1.13 2.78
N ARG A 357 10.99 -0.29 1.76
CA ARG A 357 12.13 0.65 1.70
C ARG A 357 11.84 1.97 2.42
N PHE A 358 10.57 2.24 2.70
CA PHE A 358 10.18 3.49 3.32
C PHE A 358 10.67 3.54 4.75
#